data_AF-A0A820LLZ9-F1
#
_entry.id   AF-A0A820LLZ9-F1
#
_cell.length_a   1.000
_cell.length_b   1.000
_cell.length_c   1.000
_cell.angle_alpha   90.00
_cell.angle_beta   90.00
_cell.angle_gamma   90.00
#
_symmetry.space_group_name_H-M   'P 1'
#
loop_
_entity.id
_entity.type
_entity.pdbx_description
1 polymer ?
#
loop_
_entity_poly.entity_id
_entity_poly.type
_entity_poly.pdbx_seq_one_letter_code
_entity_poly.pdbx_strand_id
1 'polypeptide(L)'
;MNISTVARPLSSIRYPQVDRLRHIDLFDSSSGLPSIRRLLQHLQAEGRLDEKCALHLVNLARRTFESEQNILIVQRPVTIVSDIHGQFYDLLTILSAGGEPAKTRYLFLGDYVDRGQFECECIFLLFALKLNYPKNINLLRG
;
A
#
# COMPACT_ATOMS: atom_id res chain seq x y z
N MET A 1 41.87 -14.56 -4.46
CA MET A 1 40.93 -14.59 -3.31
C MET A 1 39.91 -15.68 -3.57
N ASN A 2 39.84 -16.71 -2.73
CA ASN A 2 38.77 -17.72 -2.80
C ASN A 2 37.51 -17.13 -2.17
N ILE A 3 36.62 -16.58 -2.99
CA ILE A 3 35.29 -16.13 -2.55
C ILE A 3 34.42 -17.38 -2.45
N SER A 4 33.83 -17.62 -1.28
CA SER A 4 32.86 -18.70 -1.08
C SER A 4 31.66 -18.48 -1.99
N THR A 5 31.33 -19.48 -2.82
CA THR A 5 30.19 -19.42 -3.76
C THR A 5 28.83 -19.50 -3.05
N VAL A 6 28.82 -19.84 -1.76
CA VAL A 6 27.60 -19.93 -0.94
C VAL A 6 27.45 -18.78 0.07
N ALA A 7 28.54 -18.08 0.41
CA ALA A 7 28.47 -16.97 1.35
C ALA A 7 28.07 -15.68 0.62
N ARG A 8 27.09 -14.95 1.18
CA ARG A 8 26.68 -13.65 0.63
C ARG A 8 27.87 -12.68 0.69
N PRO A 9 28.35 -12.16 -0.46
CA PRO A 9 29.51 -11.27 -0.49
C PRO A 9 29.23 -9.89 0.11
N LEU A 10 27.96 -9.46 0.13
CA LEU A 10 27.50 -8.17 0.66
C LEU A 10 26.46 -8.37 1.76
N SER A 11 26.92 -8.63 2.98
CA SER A 11 26.06 -8.86 4.16
C SER A 11 25.35 -7.60 4.68
N SER A 12 25.79 -6.40 4.26
CA SER A 12 25.19 -5.12 4.65
C SER A 12 23.84 -4.85 3.98
N ILE A 13 23.60 -5.44 2.81
CA ILE A 13 22.32 -5.32 2.10
C ILE A 13 21.35 -6.32 2.74
N ARG A 14 20.15 -5.86 3.10
CA ARG A 14 19.15 -6.75 3.70
C ARG A 14 18.68 -7.80 2.69
N TYR A 15 18.22 -8.94 3.18
CA TYR A 15 17.47 -9.89 2.34
C TYR A 15 16.02 -9.42 2.26
N PRO A 16 15.37 -9.56 1.09
CA PRO A 16 13.93 -9.46 1.00
C PRO A 16 13.24 -10.45 1.95
N GLN A 17 12.04 -10.09 2.40
CA GLN A 17 11.20 -10.95 3.21
C GLN A 17 10.71 -12.13 2.34
N VAL A 18 11.15 -13.34 2.70
CA VAL A 18 10.90 -14.56 1.92
C VAL A 18 9.50 -15.11 2.18
N ASP A 19 9.06 -15.06 3.44
CA ASP A 19 7.75 -15.54 3.82
C ASP A 19 6.66 -14.61 3.30
N ARG A 20 5.57 -15.20 2.81
CA ARG A 20 4.43 -14.44 2.32
C ARG A 20 3.50 -14.04 3.45
N LEU A 21 2.95 -12.83 3.37
CA LEU A 21 2.02 -12.31 4.37
C LEU A 21 0.64 -12.94 4.18
N ARG A 22 0.21 -13.72 5.17
CA ARG A 22 -1.03 -14.48 5.13
C ARG A 22 -2.21 -13.64 5.62
N HIS A 23 -3.42 -14.08 5.30
CA HIS A 23 -4.66 -13.39 5.69
C HIS A 23 -4.78 -13.20 7.21
N ILE A 24 -4.53 -14.26 7.99
CA ILE A 24 -4.57 -14.23 9.47
C ILE A 24 -3.59 -13.24 10.10
N ASP A 25 -2.48 -12.95 9.40
CA ASP A 25 -1.44 -12.07 9.89
C ASP A 25 -1.72 -10.61 9.48
N LEU A 26 -2.45 -10.37 8.39
CA LEU A 26 -2.77 -9.03 7.91
C LEU A 26 -4.10 -8.51 8.48
N PHE A 27 -5.15 -9.31 8.50
CA PHE A 27 -6.51 -8.85 8.83
C PHE A 27 -6.83 -9.08 10.31
N ASP A 28 -7.35 -8.03 10.95
CA ASP A 28 -7.84 -8.13 12.32
C ASP A 28 -9.17 -8.89 12.36
N SER A 29 -9.26 -9.92 13.21
CA SER A 29 -10.43 -10.80 13.25
C SER A 29 -11.68 -10.14 13.81
N SER A 30 -11.54 -9.02 14.53
CA SER A 30 -12.68 -8.31 15.13
C SER A 30 -13.30 -7.29 14.19
N SER A 31 -12.46 -6.51 13.50
CA SER A 31 -12.87 -5.43 12.60
C SER A 31 -12.97 -5.86 11.14
N GLY A 32 -12.29 -6.94 10.75
CA GLY A 32 -12.14 -7.34 9.35
C GLY A 32 -11.25 -6.42 8.51
N LEU A 33 -10.57 -5.45 9.15
CA LEU A 33 -9.72 -4.47 8.47
C LEU A 33 -8.25 -4.93 8.42
N PRO A 34 -7.50 -4.57 7.36
CA PRO A 34 -6.09 -4.88 7.27
C PRO A 34 -5.26 -3.97 8.19
N SER A 35 -4.29 -4.56 8.89
CA SER A 35 -3.31 -3.82 9.68
C SER A 35 -2.31 -3.09 8.78
N ILE A 36 -2.48 -1.77 8.64
CA ILE A 36 -1.58 -0.92 7.84
C ILE A 36 -0.12 -1.08 8.29
N ARG A 37 0.12 -1.14 9.61
CA ARG A 37 1.48 -1.27 10.16
C ARG A 37 2.16 -2.57 9.71
N ARG A 38 1.47 -3.70 9.82
CA ARG A 38 2.01 -5.01 9.41
C ARG A 38 2.23 -5.07 7.90
N LEU A 39 1.27 -4.55 7.12
CA LEU A 39 1.40 -4.46 5.68
C LEU A 39 2.62 -3.64 5.29
N LEU A 40 2.73 -2.41 5.79
CA LEU A 40 3.81 -1.48 5.47
C LEU A 40 5.18 -2.08 5.77
N GLN A 41 5.36 -2.65 6.97
CA GLN A 41 6.62 -3.28 7.38
C GLN A 41 7.01 -4.41 6.42
N HIS A 42 6.03 -5.21 5.98
CA HIS A 42 6.25 -6.34 5.08
C HIS A 42 6.64 -5.88 3.68
N LEU A 43 5.91 -4.89 3.11
CA LEU A 43 6.17 -4.38 1.77
C LEU A 43 7.49 -3.60 1.69
N GLN A 44 7.87 -2.85 2.74
CA GLN A 44 9.17 -2.18 2.83
C GLN A 44 10.35 -3.16 2.88
N ALA A 45 10.10 -4.40 3.32
CA ALA A 45 11.06 -5.48 3.25
C ALA A 45 10.96 -6.28 1.94
N GLU A 46 10.30 -5.73 0.91
CA GLU A 46 10.06 -6.36 -0.40
C GLU A 46 9.32 -7.71 -0.27
N GLY A 47 8.56 -7.86 0.81
CA GLY A 47 7.77 -9.04 1.10
C GLY A 47 6.49 -9.08 0.28
N ARG A 48 6.07 -10.29 -0.09
CA ARG A 48 4.87 -10.51 -0.92
C ARG A 48 3.70 -10.96 -0.07
N LEU A 49 2.49 -10.66 -0.52
CA LEU A 49 1.28 -11.23 0.07
C LEU A 49 1.04 -12.63 -0.50
N ASP A 50 0.36 -13.46 0.29
CA ASP A 50 -0.31 -14.63 -0.24
C ASP A 50 -1.38 -14.23 -1.24
N GLU A 51 -1.57 -15.01 -2.30
CA GLU A 51 -2.53 -14.71 -3.36
C GLU A 51 -3.96 -14.54 -2.82
N LYS A 52 -4.40 -15.45 -1.94
CA LYS A 52 -5.72 -15.35 -1.28
C LYS A 52 -5.85 -14.09 -0.42
N CYS A 53 -4.76 -13.68 0.23
CA CYS A 53 -4.71 -12.47 1.06
C CYS A 53 -4.84 -11.22 0.18
N ALA A 54 -4.06 -11.14 -0.91
CA ALA A 54 -4.10 -10.06 -1.88
C ALA A 54 -5.48 -9.95 -2.56
N LEU A 55 -6.04 -11.06 -3.04
CA LEU A 55 -7.37 -11.09 -3.64
C LEU A 55 -8.46 -10.66 -2.65
N HIS A 56 -8.35 -11.02 -1.37
CA HIS A 56 -9.29 -10.58 -0.35
C HIS A 56 -9.23 -9.06 -0.16
N LEU A 57 -8.03 -8.49 -0.05
CA LEU A 57 -7.82 -7.04 0.05
C LEU A 57 -8.43 -6.29 -1.15
N VAL A 58 -8.13 -6.74 -2.36
CA VAL A 58 -8.63 -6.15 -3.61
C VAL A 58 -10.16 -6.22 -3.67
N ASN A 59 -10.76 -7.34 -3.29
CA ASN A 59 -12.22 -7.49 -3.29
C ASN A 59 -12.92 -6.60 -2.26
N LEU A 60 -12.33 -6.40 -1.09
CA LEU A 60 -12.86 -5.46 -0.11
C LEU A 60 -12.81 -4.03 -0.66
N ALA A 61 -11.67 -3.62 -1.21
CA ALA A 61 -11.51 -2.30 -1.81
C ALA A 61 -12.49 -2.07 -2.97
N ARG A 62 -12.65 -3.06 -3.87
CA ARG A 62 -13.65 -3.03 -4.95
C ARG A 62 -15.05 -2.73 -4.43
N ARG A 63 -15.51 -3.44 -3.39
CA ARG A 63 -16.83 -3.21 -2.78
C ARG A 63 -16.96 -1.82 -2.19
N THR A 64 -15.88 -1.27 -1.62
CA THR A 64 -15.85 0.10 -1.13
C THR A 64 -15.98 1.10 -2.28
N PHE A 65 -15.27 0.92 -3.40
CA PHE A 65 -15.39 1.84 -4.54
C PHE A 65 -16.74 1.74 -5.25
N GLU A 66 -17.34 0.54 -5.32
CA GLU A 66 -18.65 0.33 -5.93
C GLU A 66 -19.79 1.06 -5.20
N SER A 67 -19.62 1.35 -3.91
CA SER A 67 -20.61 2.12 -3.14
C SER A 67 -20.37 3.63 -3.16
N GLU A 68 -19.28 4.09 -3.78
CA GLU A 68 -18.94 5.51 -3.89
C GLU A 68 -19.55 6.16 -5.13
N GLN A 69 -19.77 7.47 -5.05
CA GLN A 69 -20.28 8.24 -6.18
C GLN A 69 -19.17 8.52 -7.19
N ASN A 70 -19.52 8.57 -8.48
CA ASN A 70 -18.55 8.90 -9.54
C ASN A 70 -17.93 10.31 -9.38
N ILE A 71 -18.66 11.24 -8.75
CA ILE A 71 -18.18 12.60 -8.46
C ILE A 71 -18.00 12.72 -6.94
N LEU A 72 -16.75 12.77 -6.48
CA LEU A 72 -16.44 12.91 -5.07
C LEU A 72 -16.46 14.38 -4.65
N ILE A 73 -17.09 14.65 -3.50
CA ILE A 73 -17.06 15.98 -2.87
C ILE A 73 -16.09 15.89 -1.68
N VAL A 74 -14.93 16.53 -1.81
CA VAL A 74 -13.87 16.48 -0.79
C VAL A 74 -13.77 17.83 -0.07
N GLN A 75 -13.88 17.79 1.26
CA GLN A 75 -13.78 18.99 2.10
C GLN A 75 -12.32 19.36 2.41
N ARG A 76 -12.06 20.66 2.49
CA ARG A 76 -10.76 21.23 2.91
C ARG A 76 -10.55 21.02 4.43
N PRO A 77 -9.30 20.96 4.92
CA PRO A 77 -8.04 20.85 4.17
C PRO A 77 -7.88 19.49 3.48
N VAL A 78 -7.16 19.45 2.37
CA VAL A 78 -6.87 18.23 1.59
C VAL A 78 -5.47 18.30 0.98
N THR A 79 -4.75 17.18 1.01
CA THR A 79 -3.50 16.96 0.30
C THR A 79 -3.81 16.28 -1.04
N ILE A 80 -3.48 16.94 -2.15
CA ILE A 80 -3.71 16.41 -3.50
C ILE A 80 -2.42 15.77 -3.99
N VAL A 81 -2.51 14.53 -4.47
CA VAL A 81 -1.37 13.74 -4.94
C VAL A 81 -1.64 13.32 -6.38
N SER A 82 -0.71 13.65 -7.28
CA SER A 82 -0.73 13.21 -8.68
C SER A 82 -0.13 11.80 -8.78
N ASP A 83 0.18 11.39 -10.01
CA ASP A 83 0.71 10.11 -10.43
C ASP A 83 1.73 9.50 -9.46
N ILE A 84 1.62 8.18 -9.28
CA ILE A 84 2.55 7.38 -8.47
C ILE A 84 3.38 6.44 -9.37
N HIS A 85 2.83 5.91 -10.46
CA HIS A 85 3.51 5.04 -11.43
C HIS A 85 4.35 3.93 -10.76
N GLY A 86 3.79 3.22 -9.78
CA GLY A 86 4.46 2.12 -9.07
C GLY A 86 5.70 2.51 -8.25
N GLN A 87 5.87 3.79 -7.89
CA GLN A 87 6.98 4.30 -7.08
C GLN A 87 6.69 4.21 -5.58
N PHE A 88 6.73 3.00 -5.02
CA PHE A 88 6.31 2.74 -3.63
C PHE A 88 7.07 3.57 -2.57
N TYR A 89 8.39 3.67 -2.67
CA TYR A 89 9.18 4.42 -1.69
C TYR A 89 8.92 5.94 -1.75
N ASP A 90 8.58 6.46 -2.93
CA ASP A 90 8.18 7.86 -3.09
C ASP A 90 6.78 8.08 -2.49
N LEU A 91 5.85 7.13 -2.68
CA LEU A 91 4.54 7.14 -2.00
C LEU A 91 4.70 7.22 -0.47
N LEU A 92 5.65 6.48 0.11
CA LEU A 92 5.93 6.57 1.55
C LEU A 92 6.41 7.95 1.98
N THR A 93 7.26 8.57 1.16
CA THR A 93 7.76 9.93 1.38
C THR A 93 6.62 10.94 1.31
N ILE A 94 5.73 10.81 0.33
CA ILE A 94 4.53 11.65 0.18
C ILE A 94 3.64 11.54 1.42
N LEU A 95 3.35 10.33 1.89
CA LEU A 95 2.52 10.11 3.09
C LEU A 95 3.19 10.65 4.36
N SER A 96 4.51 10.52 4.48
CA SER A 96 5.27 11.06 5.60
C SER A 96 5.27 12.59 5.62
N ALA A 97 5.35 13.25 4.45
CA ALA A 97 5.37 14.70 4.34
C ALA A 97 3.97 15.33 4.41
N GLY A 98 2.96 14.65 3.84
CA GLY A 98 1.59 15.14 3.75
C GLY A 98 0.81 15.05 5.06
N GLY A 99 1.26 14.25 6.03
CA GLY A 99 0.64 14.08 7.33
C GLY A 99 -0.08 12.73 7.50
N GLU A 100 -0.40 12.38 8.76
CA GLU A 100 -0.96 11.08 9.11
C GLU A 100 -2.31 10.82 8.40
N PRO A 101 -2.49 9.71 7.65
CA PRO A 101 -3.74 9.37 6.96
C PRO A 101 -4.99 9.31 7.85
N ALA A 102 -4.82 9.01 9.15
CA ALA A 102 -5.92 9.00 10.11
C ALA A 102 -6.49 10.40 10.39
N LYS A 103 -5.70 11.47 10.19
CA LYS A 103 -6.05 12.86 10.51
C LYS A 103 -6.07 13.78 9.29
N THR A 104 -5.45 13.36 8.20
CA THR A 104 -5.29 14.16 6.98
C THR A 104 -6.11 13.58 5.85
N ARG A 105 -6.83 14.43 5.11
CA ARG A 105 -7.54 14.01 3.91
C ARG A 105 -6.61 14.03 2.71
N TYR A 106 -6.60 12.95 1.96
CA TYR A 106 -5.88 12.81 0.70
C TYR A 106 -6.85 12.63 -0.46
N LEU A 107 -6.52 13.26 -1.58
CA LEU A 107 -7.13 13.03 -2.88
C LEU A 107 -6.03 12.62 -3.85
N PHE A 108 -6.01 11.36 -4.25
CA PHE A 108 -5.12 10.86 -5.28
C PHE A 108 -5.84 10.91 -6.64
N LEU A 109 -5.13 11.40 -7.66
CA LEU A 109 -5.73 11.70 -8.96
C LEU A 109 -5.71 10.54 -9.96
N GLY A 110 -5.00 9.44 -9.69
CA GLY A 110 -4.90 8.31 -10.61
C GLY A 110 -3.46 7.85 -10.83
N ASP A 111 -3.25 7.09 -11.91
CA ASP A 111 -1.94 6.65 -12.39
C ASP A 111 -1.06 6.03 -11.30
N TYR A 112 -1.63 5.03 -10.64
CA TYR A 112 -0.98 4.33 -9.52
C TYR A 112 0.07 3.31 -9.95
N VAL A 113 -0.14 2.73 -11.14
CA VAL A 113 0.59 1.58 -11.69
C VAL A 113 1.15 1.96 -13.06
N ASP A 114 1.82 1.01 -13.71
CA ASP A 114 2.64 1.18 -14.89
C ASP A 114 3.97 1.89 -14.60
N ARG A 115 5.02 1.52 -15.35
CA ARG A 115 6.40 2.08 -15.34
C ARG A 115 7.26 1.72 -14.13
N GLY A 116 6.71 1.73 -12.92
CA GLY A 116 7.43 1.42 -11.69
C GLY A 116 7.64 -0.08 -11.46
N GLN A 117 8.50 -0.43 -10.50
CA GLN A 117 8.77 -1.82 -10.12
C GLN A 117 7.95 -2.30 -8.90
N PHE A 118 7.27 -1.39 -8.20
CA PHE A 118 6.56 -1.66 -6.94
C PHE A 118 5.06 -1.33 -7.04
N GLU A 119 4.45 -1.70 -8.16
CA GLU A 119 3.05 -1.40 -8.52
C GLU A 119 2.07 -2.04 -7.53
N CYS A 120 2.25 -3.34 -7.26
CA CYS A 120 1.41 -4.08 -6.31
C CYS A 120 1.49 -3.49 -4.91
N GLU A 121 2.68 -3.10 -4.48
CA GLU A 121 2.93 -2.49 -3.17
C GLU A 121 2.19 -1.17 -3.02
N CYS A 122 2.22 -0.32 -4.05
CA CYS A 122 1.45 0.92 -4.09
C CYS A 122 -0.05 0.65 -3.94
N ILE A 123 -0.59 -0.26 -4.76
CA ILE A 123 -2.01 -0.60 -4.74
C ILE A 123 -2.45 -1.20 -3.39
N PHE A 124 -1.68 -2.15 -2.85
CA PHE A 124 -2.01 -2.78 -1.58
C PHE A 124 -2.01 -1.78 -0.43
N LEU A 125 -1.03 -0.89 -0.38
CA LEU A 125 -0.98 0.16 0.65
C LEU A 125 -2.14 1.14 0.50
N LEU A 126 -2.40 1.65 -0.71
CA LEU A 126 -3.50 2.59 -0.96
C LEU A 126 -4.87 1.98 -0.63
N PHE A 127 -5.10 0.71 -0.98
CA PHE A 127 -6.35 0.01 -0.65
C PHE A 127 -6.49 -0.22 0.85
N ALA A 128 -5.42 -0.63 1.54
CA ALA A 128 -5.45 -0.77 2.99
C ALA A 128 -5.76 0.57 3.69
N LEU A 129 -5.16 1.67 3.22
CA LEU A 129 -5.44 3.02 3.70
C LEU A 129 -6.90 3.44 3.42
N LYS A 130 -7.41 3.16 2.22
CA LYS A 130 -8.82 3.43 1.86
C LYS A 130 -9.79 2.70 2.77
N LEU A 131 -9.56 1.41 3.03
CA LEU A 131 -10.42 0.59 3.88
C LEU A 131 -10.42 1.07 5.33
N ASN A 132 -9.26 1.48 5.86
CA ASN A 132 -9.15 1.95 7.23
C ASN A 132 -9.67 3.40 7.41
N TYR A 133 -9.52 4.24 6.39
CA TYR A 133 -9.83 5.67 6.46
C TYR A 133 -10.68 6.12 5.26
N PRO A 134 -11.89 5.55 5.03
CA PRO A 134 -12.66 5.77 3.81
C PRO A 134 -13.07 7.23 3.59
N LYS A 135 -13.25 8.01 4.67
CA LYS A 135 -13.58 9.44 4.61
C LYS A 135 -12.36 10.34 4.32
N ASN A 136 -11.16 9.87 4.61
CA ASN A 136 -9.94 10.65 4.47
C ASN A 136 -9.20 10.32 3.18
N ILE A 137 -9.19 9.07 2.75
CA ILE A 137 -8.48 8.61 1.57
C ILE A 137 -9.46 8.51 0.41
N ASN A 138 -9.26 9.35 -0.61
CA ASN A 138 -10.05 9.38 -1.83
C ASN A 138 -9.13 9.04 -3.00
N LEU A 139 -9.50 8.03 -3.78
CA LEU A 139 -8.72 7.52 -4.90
C LEU A 139 -9.55 7.68 -6.17
N LEU A 140 -9.08 8.48 -7.12
CA LEU A 140 -9.69 8.61 -8.44
C LEU A 140 -9.07 7.62 -9.43
N ARG A 141 -9.74 7.44 -10.56
CA ARG A 141 -9.19 6.68 -11.68
C ARG A 141 -8.31 7.60 -12.54
N GLY A 142 -7.11 7.13 -12.87
CA GLY A 142 -6.24 7.71 -13.89
C GLY A 142 -6.64 7.28 -15.29
#